data_AF-A0A662IQ68-F1
#
_entry.id   AF-A0A662IQ68-F1
#
_cell.length_a   1.000
_cell.length_b   1.000
_cell.length_c   1.000
_cell.angle_alpha   90.00
_cell.angle_beta   90.00
_cell.angle_gamma   90.00
#
_symmetry.space_group_name_H-M   'P 1'
#
loop_
_entity.id
_entity.type
_entity.pdbx_description
1 polymer ?
#
loop_
_entity_poly.entity_id
_entity_poly.type
_entity_poly.pdbx_seq_one_letter_code
_entity_poly.pdbx_strand_id
1 'polypeptide(L)' 'MVIIPIRCFTCGKPIGHLYEEFKKRIEMGEDPKKVLDELNVKRYCCRRMLISHVDLIDELLRFKRISA' A
#
# COMPACT_ATOMS: atom_id res chain seq x y z
N MET A 1 -6.15 0.81 7.19
CA MET A 1 -4.83 0.71 7.86
C MET A 1 -4.18 2.04 7.61
N VAL A 2 -3.88 2.82 8.65
CA VAL A 2 -3.65 4.27 8.52
C VAL A 2 -2.47 4.57 7.58
N ILE A 3 -1.46 3.71 7.56
CA ILE A 3 -0.29 3.75 6.66
C ILE A 3 -0.05 2.32 6.14
N ILE A 4 0.51 2.18 4.93
CA ILE A 4 0.85 0.88 4.33
C ILE A 4 1.67 0.02 5.32
N PRO A 5 1.38 -1.28 5.45
CA PRO A 5 2.23 -2.19 6.22
C PRO A 5 3.67 -2.16 5.72
N ILE A 6 4.62 -1.95 6.63
CA ILE A 6 6.05 -2.06 6.33
C ILE A 6 6.38 -3.48 5.85
N ARG A 7 5.77 -4.49 6.49
CA ARG A 7 5.89 -5.93 6.15
C ARG A 7 4.52 -6.55 5.96
N CYS A 8 4.42 -7.57 5.10
CA CYS A 8 3.19 -8.34 4.96
C CYS A 8 2.84 -9.11 6.24
N PHE A 9 1.55 -9.10 6.60
CA PHE A 9 1.03 -9.85 7.75
C PHE A 9 1.20 -11.37 7.65
N THR A 10 1.27 -11.93 6.44
CA THR A 10 1.42 -13.38 6.25
C THR A 10 2.85 -13.77 5.92
N CYS A 11 3.47 -13.12 4.93
CA CYS A 11 4.79 -13.51 4.41
C CYS A 11 5.96 -12.86 5.16
N GLY A 12 5.73 -11.80 5.94
CA GLY A 12 6.80 -11.03 6.61
C GLY A 12 7.74 -10.27 5.68
N LYS A 13 7.62 -10.43 4.35
CA LYS A 13 8.44 -9.71 3.36
C LYS A 13 8.21 -8.20 3.48
N PRO A 14 9.26 -7.36 3.40
CA PRO A 14 9.11 -5.91 3.33
C PRO A 14 8.37 -5.51 2.05
N ILE A 15 7.35 -4.65 2.18
CA ILE A 15 6.47 -4.22 1.09
C ILE A 15 6.27 -2.70 1.07
N GLY A 16 6.41 -2.01 2.22
CA GLY A 16 6.08 -0.58 2.32
C GLY A 16 6.76 0.31 1.27
N HIS A 17 8.01 0.03 0.92
CA HIS A 17 8.78 0.77 -0.08
C HIS A 17 8.21 0.70 -1.52
N LEU A 18 7.42 -0.32 -1.85
CA LEU A 18 6.86 -0.52 -3.20
C LEU A 18 5.52 0.22 -3.40
N TYR A 19 4.89 0.68 -2.32
CA TYR A 19 3.52 1.21 -2.39
C TYR A 19 3.44 2.54 -3.13
N GLU A 20 4.39 3.45 -2.94
CA GLU A 20 4.38 4.75 -3.64
C GLU A 20 4.49 4.57 -5.16
N GLU A 21 5.37 3.68 -5.61
CA GLU A 21 5.55 3.38 -7.03
C GLU A 21 4.31 2.67 -7.60
N PHE A 22 3.74 1.72 -6.85
CA PHE A 22 2.47 1.07 -7.21
C PHE A 22 1.35 2.10 -7.38
N LYS A 23 1.16 3.01 -6.41
CA LYS A 23 0.11 4.04 -6.45
C LYS A 23 0.25 4.96 -7.66
N LYS A 24 1.46 5.46 -7.93
CA LYS A 24 1.73 6.32 -9.09
C LYS A 24 1.37 5.63 -10.41
N ARG A 25 1.74 4.36 -10.59
CA ARG A 25 1.46 3.60 -11.82
C ARG A 25 -0.02 3.29 -12.01
N ILE A 26 -0.73 3.01 -10.91
CA ILE A 26 -2.19 2.85 -10.94
C ILE A 26 -2.88 4.17 -11.32
N GLU A 27 -2.42 5.30 -10.77
CA GLU A 27 -2.95 6.63 -11.10
C GLU A 27 -2.69 7.02 -12.58
N MET A 28 -1.61 6.52 -13.19
CA MET A 28 -1.34 6.64 -14.63
C MET A 28 -2.24 5.74 -15.50
N GLY A 29 -3.06 4.87 -14.89
CA GLY A 29 -3.97 3.97 -15.61
C GLY A 29 -3.35 2.65 -16.06
N GLU A 30 -2.20 2.25 -15.51
CA GLU A 30 -1.63 0.93 -15.78
C GLU A 30 -2.42 -0.19 -15.10
N ASP A 31 -2.41 -1.39 -15.70
CA ASP A 31 -3.09 -2.55 -15.14
C ASP A 31 -2.42 -3.02 -13.83
N PRO A 32 -3.17 -3.19 -12.73
CA PRO A 32 -2.60 -3.56 -11.43
C PRO A 32 -1.81 -4.86 -11.45
N LYS A 33 -2.18 -5.83 -12.29
CA LYS A 33 -1.51 -7.12 -12.36
C LYS A 33 -0.12 -6.96 -12.95
N LYS A 34 0.01 -6.20 -14.05
CA LYS A 34 1.30 -5.91 -14.69
C LYS A 34 2.25 -5.18 -13.74
N VAL A 35 1.74 -4.14 -13.06
CA VAL A 35 2.55 -3.38 -12.09
C VAL A 35 3.05 -4.29 -10.96
N LEU A 36 2.21 -5.15 -10.41
CA LEU A 36 2.61 -6.08 -9.35
C LEU A 36 3.62 -7.15 -9.82
N ASP A 37 3.54 -7.54 -11.09
CA ASP A 37 4.49 -8.46 -11.71
C ASP A 37 5.86 -7.78 -11.92
N GLU A 38 5.88 -6.53 -12.38
CA GLU A 38 7.11 -5.72 -12.55
C GLU A 38 7.79 -5.39 -11.22
N LEU A 39 7.01 -5.09 -10.17
CA LEU A 39 7.52 -4.86 -8.81
C LEU A 39 7.98 -6.16 -8.10
N ASN A 40 8.03 -7.29 -8.82
CA ASN A 40 8.48 -8.59 -8.31
C ASN A 40 7.68 -9.09 -7.08
N VAL A 41 6.40 -8.71 -6.97
CA VAL A 41 5.51 -9.17 -5.89
C VAL A 41 4.85 -10.48 -6.30
N LYS A 42 5.56 -11.61 -6.14
CA LYS A 42 5.09 -12.92 -6.65
C LYS A 42 3.97 -13.56 -5.81
N ARG A 43 4.01 -13.43 -4.48
CA ARG A 43 3.06 -14.13 -3.58
C ARG A 43 1.76 -13.35 -3.43
N TYR A 44 0.63 -14.04 -3.52
CA TYR A 44 -0.71 -13.45 -3.40
C TYR A 44 -0.92 -12.72 -2.06
N CYS A 45 -0.37 -13.25 -0.96
CA CYS A 45 -0.49 -12.65 0.37
C CYS A 45 0.18 -11.27 0.45
N CYS A 46 1.32 -11.13 -0.23
CA CYS A 46 2.05 -9.88 -0.34
C CYS A 46 1.29 -8.90 -1.31
N ARG A 47 0.67 -9.41 -2.40
CA ARG A 47 -0.17 -8.60 -3.33
C ARG A 47 -1.42 -8.02 -2.67
N ARG A 48 -2.12 -8.81 -1.85
CA ARG A 48 -3.31 -8.36 -1.11
C ARG A 48 -3.06 -7.09 -0.31
N MET A 49 -1.86 -6.95 0.26
CA MET A 49 -1.50 -5.77 1.05
C MET A 49 -1.47 -4.49 0.25
N LEU A 50 -1.09 -4.54 -1.03
CA LEU A 50 -1.03 -3.38 -1.91
C LEU A 50 -2.40 -3.07 -2.53
N ILE A 51 -3.14 -4.10 -2.96
CA ILE A 51 -4.44 -3.94 -3.63
C ILE A 51 -5.52 -3.46 -2.66
N SER A 52 -5.55 -3.98 -1.43
CA SER A 52 -6.60 -3.66 -0.45
C SER A 52 -6.21 -2.49 0.48
N HIS A 53 -5.11 -1.79 0.20
CA HIS A 53 -4.71 -0.66 1.01
C HIS A 53 -5.60 0.56 0.72
N VAL A 54 -6.12 1.17 1.78
CA VAL A 54 -6.84 2.45 1.71
C VAL A 54 -6.10 3.43 2.61
N ASP A 55 -5.66 4.52 2.01
CA ASP A 55 -4.87 5.56 2.67
C ASP A 55 -5.82 6.58 3.31
N LEU A 56 -5.96 6.52 4.63
CA LEU A 56 -6.85 7.39 5.40
C LEU A 56 -6.08 8.43 6.22
N ILE A 57 -4.74 8.45 6.15
CA ILE A 57 -3.92 9.36 6.97
C ILE A 57 -4.23 10.82 6.64
N ASP A 58 -4.38 11.16 5.35
CA ASP A 58 -4.59 12.54 4.90
C ASP A 58 -5.92 13.12 5.38
N GLU A 59 -6.94 12.27 5.53
CA GLU A 59 -8.24 12.67 6.08
C GLU A 59 -8.18 12.83 7.60
N LEU A 60 -7.50 11.90 8.29
CA LEU A 60 -7.35 11.93 9.74
C LEU A 60 -6.50 13.11 10.23
N LEU A 61 -5.46 13.50 9.47
CA LEU A 61 -4.58 14.63 9.80
C LEU A 61 -5.31 15.98 9.87
N ARG A 62 -6.49 16.10 9.24
CA ARG A 62 -7.33 17.31 9.33
C ARG A 62 -7.89 17.53 10.73
N PHE A 63 -7.99 16.47 11.52
CA PHE A 63 -8.51 16.52 12.88
C PHE A 63 -7.35 16.59 13.88
N LYS A 64 -7.25 17.70 14.61
CA LYS A 64 -6.34 17.78 15.75
C LYS A 64 -6.82 16.84 16.85
N ARG A 65 -5.91 16.09 17.45
CA ARG A 65 -6.17 15.46 18.74
C ARG A 65 -6.32 16.59 19.77
N ILE A 66 -7.54 16.81 20.24
CA ILE A 66 -7.78 17.61 21.45
C ILE A 66 -7.40 16.70 22.61
N SER A 67 -6.12 16.65 22.92
CA SER A 67 -5.62 16.03 24.15
C SER A 67 -5.96 16.97 25.30
N ALA A 68 -6.81 16.50 26.21
CA ALA A 68 -6.92 17.04 27.57
C ALA A 68 -5.61 16.81 28.34
#